data_AF-Q9ZAX8-F1
#
_entry.id   AF-Q9ZAX8-F1
#
_cell.length_a   1.000
_cell.length_b   1.000
_cell.length_c   1.000
_cell.angle_alpha   90.00
_cell.angle_beta   90.00
_cell.angle_gamma   90.00
#
_symmetry.space_group_name_H-M   'P 1'
#
loop_
_entity.id
_entity.type
_entity.pdbx_description
1 polymer ?
#
loop_
_entity_poly.entity_id
_entity_poly.type
_entity_poly.pdbx_seq_one_letter_code
_entity_poly.pdbx_strand_id
1 'polypeptide(L)'
;MLELKHITKVYETAGIKRMALENVSVNFRANEFVAVLGQSGSGKTTLLNIIGGLDQYTTGDLLINGKSTKDFKDKDWDSYRNNTIGFVFQSYNLISHQTALANVELALTLSGVSKAERRKRALDALKRVGLEDEINKKPNQMSGGQMQRVAIARALVNNPDILLADEPTGALDSETSLQIMDLLKEIAQERLVIMVTHNPDLAEKYSNRIIKVLDGHIINDSNPYTDDEIRKATVDFKKTKMSFTTALSLSFNNLLTKKGRTLLTAFAGSIGIIGIALILSLSNGVHKYIAKTQEDTLVAYPLSIEKSSNKNFIGLLAANSNENKKSDKKKTNKEIGTNRI
;
A
#
# COMPACT_ATOMS: atom_id res chain seq x y z
N MET A 1 16.44 -1.25 -24.62
CA MET A 1 15.84 -1.84 -23.41
C MET A 1 14.98 -0.80 -22.69
N LEU A 2 15.53 0.38 -22.44
CA LEU A 2 14.81 1.53 -21.87
C LEU A 2 14.97 2.74 -22.80
N GLU A 3 13.89 3.44 -23.10
CA GLU A 3 13.89 4.63 -23.97
C GLU A 3 13.13 5.76 -23.30
N LEU A 4 13.72 6.95 -23.26
CA LEU A 4 13.09 8.19 -22.85
C LEU A 4 12.86 9.02 -24.10
N LYS A 5 11.61 9.41 -24.36
CA LYS A 5 11.23 10.23 -25.51
C LYS A 5 10.66 11.56 -25.03
N HIS A 6 11.42 12.63 -25.23
CA HIS A 6 11.02 14.01 -24.94
C HIS A 6 10.47 14.19 -23.52
N ILE A 7 11.12 13.58 -22.53
CA ILE A 7 10.70 13.62 -21.13
C ILE A 7 10.92 15.03 -20.58
N THR A 8 9.85 15.59 -20.03
CA THR A 8 9.88 16.86 -19.30
C THR A 8 9.26 16.63 -17.92
N LYS A 9 9.87 17.21 -16.89
CA LYS A 9 9.36 17.18 -15.52
C LYS A 9 9.34 18.58 -14.95
N VAL A 10 8.15 19.02 -14.57
CA VAL A 10 7.90 20.27 -13.85
C VAL A 10 7.39 19.92 -12.46
N TYR A 11 8.04 20.44 -11.42
CA TYR A 11 7.50 20.44 -10.07
C TYR A 11 6.71 21.71 -9.83
N GLU A 12 5.53 21.58 -9.24
CA GLU A 12 4.68 22.71 -8.87
C GLU A 12 4.47 22.70 -7.36
N THR A 13 4.98 23.74 -6.68
CA THR A 13 4.85 23.90 -5.23
C THR A 13 4.37 25.31 -4.94
N ALA A 14 3.23 25.43 -4.25
CA ALA A 14 2.65 26.73 -3.87
C ALA A 14 2.51 27.73 -5.04
N GLY A 15 2.17 27.24 -6.23
CA GLY A 15 2.03 28.04 -7.45
C GLY A 15 3.33 28.38 -8.18
N ILE A 16 4.50 28.01 -7.62
CA ILE A 16 5.79 28.17 -8.28
C ILE A 16 6.10 26.90 -9.08
N LYS A 17 6.25 27.06 -10.40
CA LYS A 17 6.68 25.99 -11.31
C LYS A 17 8.19 26.01 -11.46
N ARG A 18 8.83 24.87 -11.18
CA ARG A 18 10.27 24.65 -11.38
C ARG A 18 10.47 23.52 -12.37
N MET A 19 11.10 23.84 -13.49
CA MET A 19 11.54 22.85 -14.47
C MET A 19 12.71 22.06 -13.87
N ALA A 20 12.58 20.73 -13.84
CA ALA A 20 13.63 19.83 -13.36
C ALA A 20 14.29 19.05 -14.50
N LEU A 21 13.50 18.69 -15.52
CA LEU A 21 13.99 18.10 -16.77
C LEU A 21 13.24 18.74 -17.93
N GLU A 22 13.94 19.02 -19.01
CA GLU A 22 13.36 19.67 -20.19
C GLU A 22 13.76 18.93 -21.46
N ASN A 23 12.76 18.29 -22.08
CA ASN A 23 12.87 17.61 -23.38
C ASN A 23 14.00 16.57 -23.47
N VAL A 24 14.17 15.79 -22.40
CA VAL A 24 15.22 14.79 -22.29
C VAL A 24 14.87 13.55 -23.09
N SER A 25 15.71 13.20 -24.07
CA SER A 25 15.59 11.97 -24.85
C SER A 25 16.88 11.15 -24.76
N VAL A 26 16.77 9.91 -24.32
CA VAL A 26 17.93 9.02 -24.16
C VAL A 26 17.52 7.56 -24.16
N ASN A 27 18.33 6.73 -24.81
CA ASN A 27 18.11 5.30 -24.90
C ASN A 27 19.25 4.53 -24.21
N PHE A 28 18.89 3.43 -23.54
CA PHE A 28 19.84 2.58 -22.81
C PHE A 28 19.86 1.14 -23.35
N ARG A 29 21.07 0.58 -23.41
CA ARG A 29 21.34 -0.81 -23.81
C ARG A 29 21.18 -1.74 -22.62
N ALA A 30 21.06 -3.04 -22.88
CA ALA A 30 21.26 -4.03 -21.82
C ALA A 30 22.76 -4.19 -21.53
N ASN A 31 23.10 -4.61 -20.31
CA ASN A 31 24.48 -4.98 -19.91
C ASN A 31 25.48 -3.84 -20.15
N GLU A 32 25.09 -2.62 -19.79
CA GLU A 32 25.89 -1.41 -19.98
C GLU A 32 26.08 -0.72 -18.63
N PHE A 33 27.28 -0.19 -18.37
CA PHE A 33 27.51 0.71 -17.24
C PHE A 33 27.45 2.15 -17.74
N VAL A 34 26.36 2.86 -17.43
CA VAL A 34 26.16 4.27 -17.76
C VAL A 34 26.34 5.14 -16.53
N ALA A 35 27.18 6.18 -16.63
CA ALA A 35 27.30 7.23 -15.63
C ALA A 35 26.60 8.51 -16.09
N VAL A 36 25.65 9.00 -15.29
CA VAL A 36 24.99 10.29 -15.46
C VAL A 36 25.74 11.32 -14.61
N LEU A 37 26.51 12.17 -15.27
CA LEU A 37 27.39 13.17 -14.65
C LEU A 37 26.75 14.55 -14.70
N GLY A 38 26.90 15.35 -13.64
CA GLY A 38 26.47 16.74 -13.63
C GLY A 38 26.46 17.37 -12.25
N GLN A 39 26.31 18.69 -12.18
CA GLN A 39 26.32 19.44 -10.91
C GLN A 39 25.09 19.17 -10.04
N SER A 40 25.17 19.46 -8.75
CA SER A 40 24.02 19.36 -7.85
C SER A 40 22.85 20.21 -8.37
N GLY A 41 21.64 19.67 -8.33
CA GLY A 41 20.45 20.35 -8.84
C GLY A 41 20.24 20.31 -10.36
N SER A 42 21.11 19.67 -11.15
CA SER A 42 20.95 19.60 -12.62
C SER A 42 19.85 18.65 -13.12
N GLY A 43 19.10 18.00 -12.22
CA GLY A 43 17.99 17.09 -12.58
C GLY A 43 18.35 15.59 -12.62
N LYS A 44 19.59 15.20 -12.30
CA LYS A 44 20.04 13.79 -12.36
C LYS A 44 19.22 12.82 -11.49
N THR A 45 19.00 13.16 -10.22
CA THR A 45 18.18 12.35 -9.32
C THR A 45 16.73 12.30 -9.79
N THR A 46 16.21 13.39 -10.36
CA THR A 46 14.87 13.41 -10.99
C THR A 46 14.80 12.46 -12.18
N LEU A 47 15.81 12.47 -13.06
CA LEU A 47 15.94 11.54 -14.17
C LEU A 47 15.96 10.09 -13.67
N LEU A 48 16.79 9.80 -12.67
CA LEU A 48 16.92 8.47 -12.09
C LEU A 48 15.60 7.99 -11.44
N ASN A 49 14.89 8.87 -10.73
CA ASN A 49 13.61 8.56 -10.11
C ASN A 49 12.51 8.28 -11.14
N ILE A 50 12.48 9.02 -12.25
CA ILE A 50 11.54 8.77 -13.35
C ILE A 50 11.86 7.42 -14.02
N ILE A 51 13.13 7.14 -14.30
CA ILE A 51 13.57 5.84 -14.83
C ILE A 51 13.17 4.70 -13.89
N GLY A 52 13.33 4.89 -12.59
CA GLY A 52 12.97 3.90 -11.57
C GLY A 52 11.47 3.76 -11.31
N GLY A 53 10.62 4.58 -11.93
CA GLY A 53 9.18 4.60 -11.64
C GLY A 53 8.85 5.02 -10.21
N LEU A 54 9.73 5.80 -9.56
CA LEU A 54 9.51 6.41 -8.25
C LEU A 54 8.85 7.79 -8.35
N ASP A 55 8.99 8.44 -9.50
CA ASP A 55 8.30 9.68 -9.85
C ASP A 55 7.76 9.58 -11.28
N GLN A 56 6.76 10.39 -11.63
CA GLN A 56 6.16 10.44 -12.96
C GLN A 56 6.62 11.69 -13.71
N TYR A 57 6.85 11.56 -15.02
CA TYR A 57 7.12 12.72 -15.88
C TYR A 57 5.84 13.55 -16.10
N THR A 58 6.01 14.82 -16.50
CA THR A 58 4.89 15.73 -16.84
C THR A 58 4.46 15.56 -18.29
N THR A 59 5.43 15.48 -19.21
CA THR A 59 5.19 15.20 -20.65
C THR A 59 6.28 14.31 -21.20
N GLY A 60 6.07 13.76 -22.40
CA GLY A 60 6.96 12.80 -23.05
C GLY A 60 6.43 11.39 -22.97
N ASP A 61 7.30 10.41 -23.14
CA ASP A 61 7.00 8.98 -22.94
C ASP A 61 8.25 8.23 -22.49
N LEU A 62 8.06 7.27 -21.58
CA LEU A 62 9.08 6.31 -21.16
C LEU A 62 8.66 4.96 -21.72
N LEU A 63 9.49 4.34 -22.56
CA LEU A 63 9.25 3.00 -23.08
C LEU A 63 10.16 2.01 -22.36
N ILE A 64 9.55 0.96 -21.81
CA ILE A 64 10.23 -0.12 -21.13
C ILE A 64 10.02 -1.38 -21.97
N ASN A 65 11.10 -1.94 -22.51
CA ASN A 65 11.07 -3.08 -23.43
C ASN A 65 10.08 -2.86 -24.60
N GLY A 66 10.09 -1.65 -25.17
CA GLY A 66 9.20 -1.24 -26.28
C GLY A 66 7.75 -0.94 -25.88
N LYS A 67 7.35 -1.13 -24.61
CA LYS A 67 6.01 -0.79 -24.13
C LYS A 67 5.98 0.61 -23.55
N SER A 68 5.09 1.46 -24.06
CA SER A 68 4.83 2.81 -23.51
C SER A 68 4.31 2.71 -22.08
N THR A 69 4.78 3.63 -21.23
CA THR A 69 4.33 3.76 -19.84
C THR A 69 3.08 4.61 -19.68
N LYS A 70 2.61 5.29 -20.73
CA LYS A 70 1.36 6.06 -20.68
C LYS A 70 0.15 5.21 -20.33
N ASP A 71 0.18 3.95 -20.76
CA ASP A 71 -0.89 2.98 -20.52
C ASP A 71 -0.66 2.15 -19.24
N PHE A 72 0.39 2.43 -18.46
CA PHE A 72 0.66 1.69 -17.23
C PHE A 72 -0.34 2.07 -16.15
N LYS A 73 -0.91 1.05 -15.52
CA LYS A 73 -1.68 1.19 -14.28
C LYS A 73 -0.74 1.03 -13.08
N ASP A 74 -1.21 1.35 -11.89
CA ASP A 74 -0.42 1.23 -10.66
C ASP A 74 0.21 -0.17 -10.47
N LYS A 75 -0.53 -1.22 -10.86
CA LYS A 75 -0.05 -2.61 -10.82
C LYS A 75 1.10 -2.87 -11.80
N ASP A 76 1.11 -2.22 -12.95
CA ASP A 76 2.18 -2.34 -13.93
C ASP A 76 3.44 -1.64 -13.40
N TRP A 77 3.29 -0.48 -12.77
CA TRP A 77 4.38 0.22 -12.08
C TRP A 77 4.93 -0.57 -10.89
N ASP A 78 4.07 -1.19 -10.08
CA ASP A 78 4.49 -2.10 -9.01
C ASP A 78 5.28 -3.29 -9.56
N SER A 79 4.83 -3.84 -10.69
CA SER A 79 5.50 -4.94 -11.37
C SER A 79 6.88 -4.53 -11.90
N TYR A 80 6.98 -3.36 -12.51
CA TYR A 80 8.23 -2.80 -12.99
C TYR A 80 9.23 -2.56 -11.85
N ARG A 81 8.79 -1.92 -10.77
CA ARG A 81 9.64 -1.66 -9.59
C ARG A 81 10.13 -2.93 -8.91
N ASN A 82 9.29 -3.97 -8.82
CA ASN A 82 9.65 -5.17 -8.08
C ASN A 82 10.53 -6.15 -8.88
N ASN A 83 10.40 -6.20 -10.21
CA ASN A 83 11.06 -7.23 -11.03
C ASN A 83 12.12 -6.70 -11.97
N THR A 84 12.04 -5.43 -12.40
CA THR A 84 12.93 -4.87 -13.42
C THR A 84 13.93 -3.89 -12.81
N ILE A 85 13.55 -3.16 -11.76
CA ILE A 85 14.39 -2.15 -11.11
C ILE A 85 14.97 -2.65 -9.79
N GLY A 86 16.28 -2.54 -9.64
CA GLY A 86 16.96 -2.47 -8.36
C GLY A 86 17.39 -1.04 -8.09
N PHE A 87 17.15 -0.52 -6.89
CA PHE A 87 17.51 0.87 -6.55
C PHE A 87 18.45 0.93 -5.36
N VAL A 88 19.56 1.64 -5.54
CA VAL A 88 20.57 1.95 -4.51
C VAL A 88 20.56 3.45 -4.26
N PHE A 89 20.17 3.83 -3.04
CA PHE A 89 20.04 5.23 -2.64
C PHE A 89 21.32 5.74 -1.97
N GLN A 90 21.61 7.03 -2.12
CA GLN A 90 22.75 7.71 -1.48
C GLN A 90 22.80 7.51 0.04
N SER A 91 21.65 7.61 0.73
CA SER A 91 21.56 7.44 2.20
C SER A 91 21.26 6.00 2.64
N TYR A 92 21.50 4.99 1.79
CA TYR A 92 21.25 3.55 2.01
C TYR A 92 19.77 3.15 2.16
N ASN A 93 18.96 4.00 2.82
CA ASN A 93 17.55 3.77 3.15
C ASN A 93 17.29 2.40 3.78
N LEU A 94 18.18 1.95 4.67
CA LEU A 94 18.02 0.70 5.42
C LEU A 94 17.13 0.90 6.65
N ILE A 95 16.38 -0.14 7.01
CA ILE A 95 15.57 -0.17 8.23
C ILE A 95 16.50 -0.44 9.42
N SER A 96 16.75 0.61 10.21
CA SER A 96 17.75 0.64 11.29
C SER A 96 17.61 -0.45 12.36
N HIS A 97 16.38 -0.89 12.65
CA HIS A 97 16.11 -1.90 13.69
C HIS A 97 16.15 -3.35 13.16
N GLN A 98 16.30 -3.54 11.85
CA GLN A 98 16.37 -4.85 11.21
C GLN A 98 17.82 -5.25 10.92
N THR A 99 18.08 -6.55 10.83
CA THR A 99 19.41 -7.07 10.43
C THR A 99 19.65 -6.85 8.94
N ALA A 100 20.88 -7.00 8.47
CA ALA A 100 21.22 -7.01 7.05
C ALA A 100 20.38 -8.04 6.28
N LEU A 101 20.29 -9.26 6.80
CA LEU A 101 19.46 -10.31 6.20
C LEU A 101 17.99 -9.91 6.07
N ALA A 102 17.40 -9.35 7.13
CA ALA A 102 16.00 -8.93 7.13
C ALA A 102 15.75 -7.75 6.15
N ASN A 103 16.70 -6.82 6.03
CA ASN A 103 16.62 -5.72 5.07
C ASN A 103 16.60 -6.22 3.61
N VAL A 104 17.39 -7.26 3.30
CA VAL A 104 17.43 -7.88 1.97
C VAL A 104 16.19 -8.75 1.71
N GLU A 105 15.76 -9.55 2.69
CA GLU A 105 14.55 -10.39 2.60
C GLU A 105 13.28 -9.57 2.34
N LEU A 106 13.23 -8.31 2.79
CA LEU A 106 12.07 -7.45 2.63
C LEU A 106 11.69 -7.23 1.16
N ALA A 107 12.68 -7.08 0.27
CA ALA A 107 12.43 -6.89 -1.16
C ALA A 107 11.75 -8.11 -1.82
N LEU A 108 11.97 -9.32 -1.29
CA LEU A 108 11.33 -10.55 -1.76
C LEU A 108 9.94 -10.80 -1.15
N THR A 109 9.59 -10.06 -0.10
CA THR A 109 8.30 -10.22 0.58
C THR A 109 7.15 -9.85 -0.35
N LEU A 110 7.38 -8.83 -1.19
CA LEU A 110 6.40 -8.35 -2.17
C LEU A 110 6.22 -9.32 -3.35
N SER A 111 7.24 -10.13 -3.64
CA SER A 111 7.29 -11.08 -4.77
C SER A 111 6.56 -12.42 -4.51
N GLY A 112 5.89 -12.57 -3.37
CA GLY A 112 5.09 -13.77 -3.05
C GLY A 112 5.93 -15.04 -2.79
N VAL A 113 7.23 -14.91 -2.60
CA VAL A 113 8.18 -16.02 -2.40
C VAL A 113 8.06 -16.59 -0.98
N SER A 114 8.19 -17.93 -0.85
CA SER A 114 8.12 -18.63 0.44
C SER A 114 9.24 -18.18 1.38
N LYS A 115 9.00 -18.21 2.70
CA LYS A 115 9.98 -17.73 3.69
C LYS A 115 11.35 -18.41 3.57
N ALA A 116 11.38 -19.72 3.34
CA ALA A 116 12.61 -20.48 3.20
C ALA A 116 13.42 -20.04 1.97
N GLU A 117 12.74 -19.89 0.83
CA GLU A 117 13.36 -19.43 -0.41
C GLU A 117 13.81 -17.98 -0.31
N ARG A 118 13.05 -17.12 0.39
CA ARG A 118 13.45 -15.73 0.63
C ARG A 118 14.76 -15.64 1.38
N ARG A 119 14.87 -16.40 2.47
CA ARG A 119 16.08 -16.44 3.28
C ARG A 119 17.27 -16.93 2.47
N LYS A 120 17.09 -17.99 1.68
CA LYS A 120 18.15 -18.53 0.81
C LYS A 120 18.65 -17.47 -0.18
N ARG A 121 17.76 -16.86 -0.96
CA ARG A 121 18.13 -15.81 -1.93
C ARG A 121 18.77 -14.59 -1.28
N ALA A 122 18.28 -14.17 -0.12
CA ALA A 122 18.87 -13.06 0.61
C ALA A 122 20.29 -13.37 1.11
N LEU A 123 20.54 -14.61 1.58
CA LEU A 123 21.88 -15.06 1.93
C LEU A 123 22.79 -15.11 0.71
N ASP A 124 22.33 -15.65 -0.41
CA ASP A 124 23.11 -15.69 -1.66
C ASP A 124 23.47 -14.28 -2.15
N ALA A 125 22.53 -13.33 -2.07
CA ALA A 125 22.76 -11.93 -2.42
C ALA A 125 23.76 -11.24 -1.47
N LEU A 126 23.66 -11.49 -0.16
CA LEU A 126 24.62 -10.97 0.83
C LEU A 126 26.02 -11.57 0.65
N LYS A 127 26.10 -12.85 0.30
CA LYS A 127 27.36 -13.52 -0.02
C LYS A 127 27.99 -12.91 -1.28
N ARG A 128 27.20 -12.65 -2.32
CA ARG A 128 27.68 -12.02 -3.57
C ARG A 128 28.34 -10.66 -3.34
N VAL A 129 27.88 -9.89 -2.35
CA VAL A 129 28.47 -8.59 -1.99
C VAL A 129 29.57 -8.68 -0.92
N GLY A 130 29.93 -9.88 -0.47
CA GLY A 130 30.99 -10.12 0.52
C GLY A 130 30.58 -9.89 1.98
N LEU A 131 29.30 -10.11 2.33
CA LEU A 131 28.76 -9.92 3.69
C LEU A 131 28.22 -11.21 4.31
N GLU A 132 28.82 -12.37 4.00
CA GLU A 132 28.34 -13.67 4.49
C GLU A 132 28.44 -13.82 6.01
N ASP A 133 29.45 -13.23 6.65
CA ASP A 133 29.64 -13.28 8.11
C ASP A 133 28.81 -12.23 8.87
N GLU A 134 28.30 -11.21 8.16
CA GLU A 134 27.72 -10.00 8.75
C GLU A 134 26.19 -9.94 8.68
N ILE A 135 25.57 -11.06 8.30
CA ILE A 135 24.12 -11.18 8.02
C ILE A 135 23.22 -10.77 9.20
N ASN A 136 23.72 -10.91 10.43
CA ASN A 136 22.98 -10.64 11.67
C ASN A 136 23.22 -9.24 12.24
N LYS A 137 24.20 -8.48 11.70
CA LYS A 137 24.43 -7.10 12.12
C LYS A 137 23.27 -6.20 11.70
N LYS A 138 22.96 -5.24 12.55
CA LYS A 138 22.02 -4.14 12.26
C LYS A 138 22.79 -2.96 11.65
N PRO A 139 22.14 -2.06 10.89
CA PRO A 139 22.79 -0.91 10.27
C PRO A 139 23.64 -0.06 11.22
N ASN A 140 23.21 0.12 12.48
CA ASN A 140 23.97 0.86 13.49
C ASN A 140 25.25 0.16 13.99
N GLN A 141 25.51 -1.07 13.56
CA GLN A 141 26.69 -1.87 13.88
C GLN A 141 27.61 -2.05 12.66
N MET A 142 27.28 -1.42 11.53
CA MET A 142 27.95 -1.60 10.25
C MET A 142 28.69 -0.33 9.84
N SER A 143 29.80 -0.48 9.11
CA SER A 143 30.44 0.64 8.44
C SER A 143 29.58 1.17 7.28
N GLY A 144 29.87 2.38 6.80
CA GLY A 144 29.21 2.95 5.62
C GLY A 144 29.29 2.02 4.40
N GLY A 145 30.46 1.46 4.14
CA GLY A 145 30.66 0.50 3.04
C GLY A 145 29.85 -0.78 3.19
N GLN A 146 29.76 -1.32 4.41
CA GLN A 146 28.92 -2.48 4.70
C GLN A 146 27.44 -2.16 4.48
N MET A 147 26.96 -1.01 4.96
CA MET A 147 25.58 -0.57 4.70
C MET A 147 25.30 -0.41 3.20
N GLN A 148 26.25 0.12 2.44
CA GLN A 148 26.12 0.24 0.99
C GLN A 148 26.05 -1.12 0.31
N ARG A 149 26.90 -2.09 0.70
CA ARG A 149 26.84 -3.47 0.21
C ARG A 149 25.50 -4.13 0.54
N VAL A 150 24.94 -3.91 1.73
CA VAL A 150 23.58 -4.38 2.07
C VAL A 150 22.53 -3.75 1.16
N ALA A 151 22.63 -2.45 0.87
CA ALA A 151 21.72 -1.75 -0.04
C ALA A 151 21.80 -2.32 -1.48
N ILE A 152 23.02 -2.62 -1.96
CA ILE A 152 23.25 -3.29 -3.25
C ILE A 152 22.66 -4.70 -3.25
N ALA A 153 22.92 -5.50 -2.22
CA ALA A 153 22.34 -6.85 -2.09
C ALA A 153 20.81 -6.81 -2.12
N ARG A 154 20.19 -5.86 -1.40
CA ARG A 154 18.74 -5.64 -1.43
C ARG A 154 18.23 -5.28 -2.82
N ALA A 155 18.96 -4.44 -3.56
CA ALA A 155 18.60 -4.09 -4.92
C ALA A 155 18.68 -5.30 -5.88
N LEU A 156 19.68 -6.17 -5.69
CA LEU A 156 19.93 -7.32 -6.57
C LEU A 156 19.07 -8.56 -6.28
N VAL A 157 18.47 -8.67 -5.09
CA VAL A 157 17.86 -9.93 -4.64
C VAL A 157 16.68 -10.41 -5.50
N ASN A 158 15.94 -9.49 -6.13
CA ASN A 158 14.87 -9.82 -7.07
C ASN A 158 15.39 -10.16 -8.49
N ASN A 159 16.71 -10.16 -8.69
CA ASN A 159 17.38 -10.28 -9.98
C ASN A 159 16.85 -9.29 -11.02
N PRO A 160 16.97 -7.97 -10.77
CA PRO A 160 16.48 -6.95 -11.67
C PRO A 160 17.33 -6.86 -12.95
N ASP A 161 16.70 -6.41 -14.03
CA ASP A 161 17.36 -6.17 -15.31
C ASP A 161 18.09 -4.80 -15.35
N ILE A 162 17.69 -3.86 -14.47
CA ILE A 162 18.27 -2.52 -14.35
C ILE A 162 18.61 -2.25 -12.89
N LEU A 163 19.85 -1.84 -12.63
CA LEU A 163 20.29 -1.32 -11.34
C LEU A 163 20.50 0.20 -11.44
N LEU A 164 19.76 0.94 -10.63
CA LEU A 164 19.86 2.40 -10.51
C LEU A 164 20.63 2.73 -9.23
N ALA A 165 21.65 3.57 -9.33
CA ALA A 165 22.49 3.96 -8.21
C ALA A 165 22.61 5.48 -8.11
N ASP A 166 22.08 6.07 -7.04
CA ASP A 166 22.17 7.50 -6.77
C ASP A 166 23.35 7.78 -5.84
N GLU A 167 24.42 8.36 -6.38
CA GLU A 167 25.66 8.69 -5.67
C GLU A 167 26.17 7.57 -4.73
N PRO A 168 26.42 6.34 -5.25
CA PRO A 168 26.67 5.17 -4.43
C PRO A 168 27.95 5.23 -3.58
N THR A 169 28.84 6.18 -3.86
CA THR A 169 30.11 6.38 -3.16
C THR A 169 30.18 7.70 -2.38
N GLY A 170 29.13 8.54 -2.43
CA GLY A 170 29.20 9.92 -1.91
C GLY A 170 29.44 10.03 -0.41
N ALA A 171 29.14 8.98 0.36
CA ALA A 171 29.29 8.93 1.82
C ALA A 171 30.39 7.97 2.30
N LEU A 172 31.28 7.53 1.40
CA LEU A 172 32.29 6.51 1.66
C LEU A 172 33.71 7.08 1.56
N ASP A 173 34.67 6.46 2.24
CA ASP A 173 36.09 6.71 2.05
C ASP A 173 36.55 6.23 0.66
N SER A 174 37.73 6.68 0.23
CA SER A 174 38.25 6.43 -1.12
C SER A 174 38.48 4.94 -1.41
N GLU A 175 39.00 4.18 -0.45
CA GLU A 175 39.26 2.75 -0.63
C GLU A 175 37.96 1.97 -0.76
N THR A 176 37.03 2.18 0.17
CA THR A 176 35.70 1.56 0.13
C THR A 176 34.95 1.95 -1.15
N SER A 177 35.05 3.20 -1.59
CA SER A 177 34.43 3.68 -2.82
C SER A 177 34.89 2.89 -4.04
N LEU A 178 36.20 2.62 -4.16
CA LEU A 178 36.73 1.82 -5.26
C LEU A 178 36.16 0.40 -5.26
N GLN A 179 36.08 -0.24 -4.10
CA GLN A 179 35.51 -1.59 -3.98
C GLN A 179 34.03 -1.64 -4.38
N ILE A 180 33.25 -0.60 -4.04
CA ILE A 180 31.85 -0.49 -4.47
C ILE A 180 31.75 -0.31 -5.98
N MET A 181 32.63 0.51 -6.57
CA MET A 181 32.67 0.73 -8.01
C MET A 181 33.08 -0.53 -8.79
N ASP A 182 34.04 -1.30 -8.28
CA ASP A 182 34.43 -2.60 -8.84
C ASP A 182 33.23 -3.58 -8.83
N LEU A 183 32.50 -3.64 -7.71
CA LEU A 183 31.30 -4.45 -7.59
C LEU A 183 30.22 -4.02 -8.60
N LEU A 184 29.96 -2.71 -8.75
CA LEU A 184 29.00 -2.21 -9.74
C LEU A 184 29.42 -2.52 -11.18
N LYS A 185 30.72 -2.48 -11.47
CA LYS A 185 31.27 -2.83 -12.78
C LYS A 185 31.13 -4.31 -13.10
N GLU A 186 31.31 -5.18 -12.11
CA GLU A 186 31.04 -6.63 -12.25
C GLU A 186 29.56 -6.87 -12.52
N ILE A 187 28.68 -6.25 -11.73
CA ILE A 187 27.23 -6.31 -11.90
C ILE A 187 26.82 -5.88 -13.31
N ALA A 188 27.44 -4.83 -13.86
CA ALA A 188 27.11 -4.30 -15.18
C ALA A 188 27.38 -5.27 -16.34
N GLN A 189 28.18 -6.32 -16.14
CA GLN A 189 28.39 -7.36 -17.15
C GLN A 189 27.11 -8.18 -17.42
N GLU A 190 26.20 -8.25 -16.46
CA GLU A 190 24.99 -9.08 -16.52
C GLU A 190 23.71 -8.28 -16.71
N ARG A 191 23.73 -6.96 -16.47
CA ARG A 191 22.53 -6.10 -16.45
C ARG A 191 22.89 -4.64 -16.68
N LEU A 192 21.90 -3.80 -16.98
CA LEU A 192 22.11 -2.36 -17.12
C LEU A 192 22.34 -1.73 -15.74
N VAL A 193 23.43 -0.96 -15.59
CA VAL A 193 23.71 -0.16 -14.40
C VAL A 193 23.70 1.31 -14.79
N ILE A 194 22.82 2.11 -14.18
CA ILE A 194 22.79 3.57 -14.34
C ILE A 194 23.18 4.19 -13.01
N MET A 195 24.35 4.80 -12.98
CA MET A 195 24.85 5.51 -11.81
C MET A 195 24.76 7.01 -12.02
N VAL A 196 24.17 7.73 -11.07
CA VAL A 196 24.28 9.19 -10.97
C VAL A 196 25.48 9.53 -10.10
N THR A 197 26.33 10.45 -10.56
CA THR A 197 27.46 10.95 -9.77
C THR A 197 27.78 12.39 -10.14
N HIS A 198 28.44 13.10 -9.23
CA HIS A 198 29.09 14.38 -9.51
C HIS A 198 30.62 14.24 -9.67
N ASN A 199 31.18 13.04 -9.45
CA ASN A 199 32.62 12.77 -9.57
C ASN A 199 32.97 12.31 -11.00
N PRO A 200 33.70 13.12 -11.78
CA PRO A 200 34.08 12.78 -13.15
C PRO A 200 35.08 11.62 -13.22
N ASP A 201 36.04 11.54 -12.30
CA ASP A 201 37.09 10.52 -12.30
C ASP A 201 36.50 9.10 -12.17
N LEU A 202 35.50 8.95 -11.28
CA LEU A 202 34.78 7.68 -11.11
C LEU A 202 33.93 7.34 -12.34
N ALA A 203 33.29 8.33 -12.96
CA ALA A 203 32.52 8.12 -14.18
C ALA A 203 33.44 7.65 -15.32
N GLU A 204 34.56 8.34 -15.55
CA GLU A 204 35.51 8.02 -16.63
C GLU A 204 36.22 6.69 -16.44
N LYS A 205 36.56 6.33 -15.20
CA LYS A 205 37.28 5.08 -14.92
C LYS A 205 36.42 3.83 -15.02
N TYR A 206 35.13 3.90 -14.65
CA TYR A 206 34.30 2.70 -14.48
C TYR A 206 33.18 2.55 -15.51
N SER A 207 32.65 3.65 -16.04
CA SER A 207 31.51 3.59 -16.97
C SER A 207 31.96 3.33 -18.41
N ASN A 208 31.11 2.65 -19.17
CA ASN A 208 31.29 2.48 -20.62
C ASN A 208 30.73 3.67 -21.41
N ARG A 209 29.84 4.44 -20.78
CA ARG A 209 29.15 5.58 -21.39
C ARG A 209 28.86 6.63 -20.33
N ILE A 210 29.13 7.88 -20.68
CA ILE A 210 28.90 9.04 -19.83
C ILE A 210 27.85 9.93 -20.49
N ILE A 211 26.79 10.23 -19.74
CA ILE A 211 25.76 11.19 -20.11
C ILE A 211 25.93 12.40 -19.20
N LYS A 212 26.23 13.56 -19.78
CA LYS A 212 26.37 14.81 -19.03
C LYS A 212 25.04 15.56 -19.02
N VAL A 213 24.59 15.93 -17.83
CA VAL A 213 23.32 16.62 -17.58
C VAL A 213 23.57 17.97 -16.90
N LEU A 214 23.05 19.03 -17.49
CA LEU A 214 23.14 20.41 -17.00
C LEU A 214 21.76 21.07 -17.10
N ASP A 215 21.30 21.68 -16.00
CA ASP A 215 20.04 22.45 -15.93
C ASP A 215 18.81 21.72 -16.54
N GLY A 216 18.71 20.41 -16.32
CA GLY A 216 17.60 19.60 -16.81
C GLY A 216 17.72 19.13 -18.27
N HIS A 217 18.83 19.41 -18.94
CA HIS A 217 19.12 18.99 -20.31
C HIS A 217 20.29 18.01 -20.38
N ILE A 218 20.26 17.11 -21.36
CA ILE A 218 21.43 16.32 -21.74
C ILE A 218 22.30 17.17 -22.67
N ILE A 219 23.51 17.51 -22.22
CA ILE A 219 24.46 18.33 -22.99
C ILE A 219 25.45 17.48 -23.79
N ASN A 220 25.69 16.23 -23.37
CA ASN A 220 26.62 15.34 -24.06
C ASN A 220 26.33 13.88 -23.72
N ASP A 221 26.56 13.00 -24.69
CA ASP A 221 26.48 11.55 -24.55
C ASP A 221 27.67 10.94 -25.29
N SER A 222 28.52 10.22 -24.56
CA SER A 222 29.78 9.70 -25.11
C SER A 222 29.60 8.50 -26.05
N ASN A 223 28.48 7.77 -25.96
CA ASN A 223 28.22 6.59 -26.78
C ASN A 223 26.70 6.36 -26.97
N PRO A 224 26.00 7.22 -27.72
CA PRO A 224 24.56 7.17 -27.85
C PRO A 224 24.07 5.85 -28.47
N TYR A 225 22.91 5.36 -28.02
CA TYR A 225 22.24 4.19 -28.58
C TYR A 225 21.08 4.62 -29.48
N THR A 226 21.14 4.25 -30.77
CA THR A 226 20.18 4.67 -31.79
C THR A 226 19.02 3.69 -31.96
N ASP A 227 17.90 4.20 -32.47
CA ASP A 227 16.59 3.50 -32.52
C ASP A 227 16.57 2.22 -33.39
N ASP A 228 17.50 2.06 -34.33
CA ASP A 228 17.53 0.89 -35.23
C ASP A 228 17.93 -0.41 -34.52
N GLU A 229 18.70 -0.33 -33.42
CA GLU A 229 19.17 -1.50 -32.65
C GLU A 229 18.14 -1.99 -31.61
N ILE A 230 17.06 -1.23 -31.38
CA ILE A 230 16.08 -1.44 -30.30
C ILE A 230 15.06 -2.54 -30.61
N ARG A 231 14.74 -2.77 -31.90
CA ARG A 231 13.60 -3.59 -32.34
C ARG A 231 13.68 -5.10 -32.06
N LYS A 232 14.73 -5.61 -31.41
CA LYS A 232 14.97 -7.05 -31.23
C LYS A 232 14.72 -7.63 -29.83
N ALA A 233 14.33 -6.84 -28.83
CA ALA A 233 14.15 -7.35 -27.46
C ALA A 233 12.69 -7.20 -26.98
N THR A 234 11.89 -8.26 -27.13
CA THR A 234 10.58 -8.38 -26.47
C THR A 234 10.71 -9.29 -25.24
N VAL A 235 10.36 -8.79 -24.06
CA VAL A 235 10.28 -9.59 -22.83
C VAL A 235 9.02 -9.21 -22.04
N ASP A 236 8.31 -10.24 -21.56
CA ASP A 236 7.08 -10.15 -20.78
C ASP A 236 7.31 -9.71 -19.32
N PHE A 237 6.45 -8.83 -18.82
CA PHE A 237 6.45 -8.42 -17.41
C PHE A 237 5.89 -9.53 -16.50
N LYS A 238 6.69 -9.99 -15.53
CA LYS A 238 6.24 -10.92 -14.49
C LYS A 238 5.34 -10.19 -13.48
N LYS A 239 4.05 -10.54 -13.42
CA LYS A 239 3.10 -9.93 -12.47
C LYS A 239 3.47 -10.25 -11.02
N THR A 240 3.74 -9.23 -10.23
CA THR A 240 3.92 -9.35 -8.78
C THR A 240 2.56 -9.46 -8.09
N LYS A 241 2.41 -10.41 -7.17
CA LYS A 241 1.25 -10.53 -6.29
C LYS A 241 1.72 -10.81 -4.87
N MET A 242 1.34 -9.95 -3.93
CA MET A 242 1.45 -10.29 -2.51
C MET A 242 0.29 -11.19 -2.10
N SER A 243 0.62 -12.23 -1.33
CA SER A 243 -0.40 -13.02 -0.63
C SER A 243 -0.94 -12.24 0.57
N PHE A 244 -2.26 -12.29 0.79
CA PHE A 244 -2.92 -11.71 1.96
C PHE A 244 -2.31 -12.19 3.28
N THR A 245 -1.90 -13.47 3.35
CA THR A 245 -1.27 -14.06 4.53
C THR A 245 0.10 -13.44 4.83
N THR A 246 0.86 -13.06 3.80
CA THR A 246 2.15 -12.38 3.95
C THR A 246 1.96 -10.95 4.44
N ALA A 247 0.99 -10.23 3.89
CA ALA A 247 0.63 -8.89 4.35
C ALA A 247 0.17 -8.89 5.83
N LEU A 248 -0.64 -9.88 6.22
CA LEU A 248 -1.11 -10.04 7.60
C LEU A 248 0.06 -10.30 8.56
N SER A 249 0.98 -11.22 8.22
CA SER A 249 2.16 -11.50 9.04
C SER A 249 3.08 -10.28 9.19
N LEU A 250 3.28 -9.49 8.13
CA LEU A 250 4.07 -8.26 8.18
C LEU A 250 3.42 -7.23 9.11
N SER A 251 2.10 -7.11 9.04
CA SER A 251 1.32 -6.22 9.92
C SER A 251 1.47 -6.62 11.39
N PHE A 252 1.34 -7.91 11.72
CA PHE A 252 1.54 -8.42 13.08
C PHE A 252 2.96 -8.14 13.60
N ASN A 253 4.00 -8.39 12.78
CA ASN A 253 5.37 -8.08 13.17
C ASN A 253 5.55 -6.57 13.45
N ASN A 254 4.95 -5.69 12.63
CA ASN A 254 5.00 -4.25 12.85
C ASN A 254 4.26 -3.84 14.15
N LEU A 255 3.09 -4.43 14.43
CA LEU A 255 2.36 -4.20 15.68
C LEU A 255 3.17 -4.63 16.92
N LEU A 256 3.91 -5.75 16.82
CA LEU A 256 4.77 -6.26 17.89
C LEU A 256 6.01 -5.39 18.15
N THR A 257 6.51 -4.66 17.16
CA THR A 257 7.62 -3.72 17.36
C THR A 257 7.21 -2.47 18.14
N LYS A 258 5.94 -2.04 18.04
CA LYS A 258 5.43 -0.81 18.67
C LYS A 258 4.61 -1.11 19.91
N LYS A 259 5.17 -1.90 20.83
CA LYS A 259 4.48 -2.50 21.99
C LYS A 259 3.59 -1.51 22.77
N GLY A 260 4.11 -0.32 23.09
CA GLY A 260 3.37 0.69 23.87
C GLY A 260 2.14 1.25 23.13
N ARG A 261 2.32 1.68 21.87
CA ARG A 261 1.23 2.25 21.07
C ARG A 261 0.16 1.20 20.78
N THR A 262 0.58 -0.01 20.39
CA THR A 262 -0.33 -1.12 20.09
C THR A 262 -1.17 -1.50 21.31
N LEU A 263 -0.55 -1.61 22.50
CA LEU A 263 -1.26 -1.92 23.75
C LEU A 263 -2.33 -0.86 24.06
N LEU A 264 -1.96 0.43 24.01
CA LEU A 264 -2.89 1.53 24.30
C LEU A 264 -4.10 1.53 23.33
N THR A 265 -3.84 1.35 22.03
CA THR A 265 -4.91 1.30 21.02
C THR A 265 -5.82 0.08 21.18
N ALA A 266 -5.26 -1.09 21.50
CA ALA A 266 -6.04 -2.30 21.74
C ALA A 266 -6.90 -2.18 23.00
N PHE A 267 -6.36 -1.57 24.06
CA PHE A 267 -7.08 -1.34 25.31
C PHE A 267 -8.26 -0.37 25.11
N ALA A 268 -8.04 0.74 24.41
CA ALA A 268 -9.09 1.71 24.09
C ALA A 268 -10.23 1.08 23.26
N GLY A 269 -9.90 0.30 22.23
CA GLY A 269 -10.92 -0.42 21.44
C GLY A 269 -11.67 -1.47 22.24
N SER A 270 -10.97 -2.18 23.14
CA SER A 270 -11.57 -3.23 23.98
C SER A 270 -12.61 -2.67 24.95
N ILE A 271 -12.34 -1.52 25.58
CA ILE A 271 -13.29 -0.85 26.47
C ILE A 271 -14.60 -0.54 25.73
N GLY A 272 -14.52 -0.05 24.48
CA GLY A 272 -15.70 0.23 23.67
C GLY A 272 -16.53 -1.01 23.37
N ILE A 273 -15.89 -2.09 22.92
CA ILE A 273 -16.59 -3.35 22.60
C ILE A 273 -17.22 -3.97 23.84
N ILE A 274 -16.47 -4.02 24.94
CA ILE A 274 -16.94 -4.56 26.22
C ILE A 274 -18.10 -3.72 26.76
N GLY A 275 -18.02 -2.40 26.66
CA GLY A 275 -19.08 -1.49 27.08
C GLY A 275 -20.39 -1.73 26.32
N ILE A 276 -20.32 -1.84 24.99
CA ILE A 276 -21.50 -2.15 24.15
C ILE A 276 -22.07 -3.53 24.52
N ALA A 277 -21.21 -4.54 24.68
CA ALA A 277 -21.64 -5.89 25.05
C ALA A 277 -22.31 -5.94 26.43
N LEU A 278 -21.79 -5.21 27.42
CA LEU A 278 -22.38 -5.09 28.75
C LEU A 278 -23.75 -4.43 28.70
N ILE A 279 -23.89 -3.33 27.97
CA ILE A 279 -25.16 -2.62 27.81
C ILE A 279 -26.20 -3.54 27.16
N LEU A 280 -25.84 -4.26 26.09
CA LEU A 280 -26.74 -5.19 25.41
C LEU A 280 -27.12 -6.38 26.29
N SER A 281 -26.15 -6.94 27.03
CA SER A 281 -26.40 -8.06 27.95
C SER A 281 -27.35 -7.66 29.08
N LEU A 282 -27.11 -6.49 29.70
CA LEU A 282 -27.95 -5.97 30.75
C LEU A 282 -29.35 -5.62 30.25
N SER A 283 -29.45 -4.94 29.10
CA SER A 283 -30.73 -4.61 28.47
C SER A 283 -31.54 -5.88 28.18
N ASN A 284 -30.95 -6.89 27.53
CA ASN A 284 -31.63 -8.15 27.27
C ASN A 284 -32.02 -8.91 28.55
N GLY A 285 -31.17 -8.88 29.58
CA GLY A 285 -31.46 -9.48 30.88
C GLY A 285 -32.66 -8.83 31.57
N VAL A 286 -32.70 -7.49 31.59
CA VAL A 286 -33.81 -6.72 32.15
C VAL A 286 -35.10 -6.96 31.37
N HIS A 287 -35.05 -6.97 30.03
CA HIS A 287 -36.21 -7.27 29.20
C HIS A 287 -36.78 -8.66 29.49
N LYS A 288 -35.93 -9.69 29.65
CA LYS A 288 -36.37 -11.04 30.02
C LYS A 288 -36.98 -11.10 31.43
N TYR A 289 -36.40 -10.37 32.39
CA TYR A 289 -36.94 -10.30 33.75
C TYR A 289 -38.31 -9.63 33.78
N ILE A 290 -38.49 -8.52 33.06
CA ILE A 290 -39.78 -7.83 32.93
C ILE A 290 -40.81 -8.76 32.29
N ALA A 291 -40.45 -9.44 31.19
CA ALA A 291 -41.36 -10.37 30.53
C ALA A 291 -41.79 -11.52 31.45
N LYS A 292 -40.84 -12.11 32.20
CA LYS A 292 -41.14 -13.16 33.18
C LYS A 292 -42.03 -12.66 34.32
N THR A 293 -41.77 -11.46 34.83
CA THR A 293 -42.57 -10.87 35.90
C THR A 293 -43.99 -10.54 35.42
N GLN A 294 -44.14 -10.08 34.17
CA GLN A 294 -45.45 -9.89 33.54
C GLN A 294 -46.20 -11.22 33.42
N GLU A 295 -45.54 -12.27 32.96
CA GLU A 295 -46.09 -13.62 32.88
C GLU A 295 -46.54 -14.12 34.27
N ASP A 296 -45.66 -14.06 35.27
CA ASP A 296 -45.95 -14.49 36.64
C ASP A 296 -47.09 -13.68 37.28
N THR A 297 -47.18 -12.37 37.00
CA THR A 297 -48.24 -11.49 37.50
C THR A 297 -49.59 -11.78 36.82
N LEU A 298 -49.59 -12.08 35.52
CA LEU A 298 -50.78 -12.52 34.78
C LEU A 298 -51.29 -13.89 35.27
N VAL A 299 -50.39 -14.75 35.77
CA VAL A 299 -50.75 -16.02 36.40
C VAL A 299 -51.31 -15.80 37.82
N ALA A 300 -50.75 -14.86 38.59
CA ALA A 300 -51.18 -14.56 39.96
C ALA A 300 -52.52 -13.80 40.04
N TYR A 301 -52.83 -12.97 39.05
CA TYR A 301 -54.14 -12.36 38.87
C TYR A 301 -54.80 -12.95 37.63
N PRO A 302 -55.45 -14.12 37.73
CA PRO A 302 -56.18 -14.65 36.60
C PRO A 302 -57.19 -13.59 36.14
N LEU A 303 -57.10 -13.20 34.87
CA LEU A 303 -58.11 -12.36 34.25
C LEU A 303 -59.45 -13.08 34.43
N SER A 304 -60.26 -12.59 35.37
CA SER A 304 -61.65 -12.96 35.47
C SER A 304 -62.32 -12.41 34.22
N ILE A 305 -62.43 -13.24 33.19
CA ILE A 305 -63.41 -13.01 32.14
C ILE A 305 -64.76 -13.19 32.84
N GLU A 306 -65.27 -12.12 33.45
CA GLU A 306 -66.69 -12.01 33.68
C GLU A 306 -67.32 -12.07 32.31
N LYS A 307 -67.84 -13.25 31.98
CA LYS A 307 -68.84 -13.39 30.94
C LYS A 307 -70.01 -12.55 31.43
N SER A 308 -70.04 -11.27 31.07
CA SER A 308 -71.26 -10.47 31.13
C SER A 308 -72.30 -11.31 30.43
N SER A 309 -73.16 -11.92 31.24
CA SER A 309 -74.15 -12.85 30.78
C SER A 309 -75.17 -12.04 30.01
N ASN A 310 -74.93 -11.89 28.72
CA ASN A 310 -75.93 -11.38 27.78
C ASN A 310 -77.17 -12.30 27.73
N LYS A 311 -77.24 -13.37 28.55
CA LYS A 311 -78.49 -14.09 28.80
C LYS A 311 -79.51 -13.26 29.59
N ASN A 312 -79.10 -12.29 30.40
CA ASN A 312 -80.06 -11.38 31.03
C ASN A 312 -80.59 -10.32 30.05
N PHE A 313 -79.78 -9.85 29.09
CA PHE A 313 -80.25 -8.90 28.08
C PHE A 313 -81.14 -9.56 27.00
N ILE A 314 -80.77 -10.77 26.53
CA ILE A 314 -81.57 -11.54 25.57
C ILE A 314 -82.84 -12.11 26.22
N GLY A 315 -82.79 -12.52 27.49
CA GLY A 315 -83.97 -12.93 28.26
C GLY A 315 -84.94 -11.78 28.54
N LEU A 316 -84.43 -10.57 28.82
CA LEU A 316 -85.23 -9.36 29.02
C LEU A 316 -85.85 -8.86 27.69
N LEU A 317 -85.15 -8.97 26.56
CA LEU A 317 -85.67 -8.68 25.23
C LEU A 317 -86.74 -9.69 24.79
N ALA A 318 -86.56 -10.98 25.11
CA ALA A 318 -87.55 -12.01 24.82
C ALA A 318 -88.82 -11.85 25.68
N ALA A 319 -88.68 -11.50 26.96
CA ALA A 319 -89.81 -11.23 27.85
C ALA A 319 -90.63 -9.99 27.41
N ASN A 320 -89.96 -8.91 27.01
CA ASN A 320 -90.63 -7.69 26.52
C ASN A 320 -91.34 -7.85 25.16
N SER A 321 -90.92 -8.80 24.33
CA SER A 321 -91.60 -9.07 23.05
C SER A 321 -92.94 -9.81 23.20
N ASN A 322 -93.14 -10.54 24.30
CA ASN A 322 -94.38 -11.27 24.58
C ASN A 322 -95.42 -10.45 25.38
N GLU A 323 -95.01 -9.41 26.10
CA GLU A 323 -95.95 -8.47 26.75
C GLU A 323 -96.50 -7.40 25.78
N ASN A 324 -95.72 -6.96 24.78
CA ASN A 324 -96.17 -5.94 23.81
C ASN A 324 -97.22 -6.42 22.79
N LYS A 325 -97.52 -7.72 22.70
CA LYS A 325 -98.67 -8.20 21.91
C LYS A 325 -100.02 -8.09 22.62
N LYS A 326 -100.05 -7.73 23.91
CA LYS A 326 -101.30 -7.54 24.68
C LYS A 326 -101.64 -6.08 25.02
N SER A 327 -100.73 -5.12 24.84
CA SER A 327 -100.95 -3.70 25.18
C SER A 327 -101.27 -2.78 23.98
N ASP A 328 -100.93 -3.14 22.75
CA ASP A 328 -101.19 -2.35 21.52
C ASP A 328 -102.67 -2.28 21.07
N LYS A 329 -103.61 -2.59 21.96
CA LYS A 329 -105.06 -2.42 21.74
C LYS A 329 -105.69 -1.25 22.50
N LYS A 330 -104.92 -0.41 23.21
CA LYS A 330 -105.47 0.75 23.95
C LYS A 330 -104.52 1.95 23.93
N LYS A 331 -105.00 3.04 23.29
CA LYS A 331 -104.54 4.45 23.37
C LYS A 331 -103.32 4.75 22.50
N THR A 332 -103.40 5.35 21.30
CA THR A 332 -104.21 6.49 20.83
C THR A 332 -104.26 7.66 21.81
N ASN A 333 -103.78 8.81 21.34
CA ASN A 333 -103.65 10.11 22.00
C ASN A 333 -102.40 10.17 22.91
N LYS A 334 -101.46 11.10 22.75
CA LYS A 334 -101.63 12.49 22.33
C LYS A 334 -100.22 13.09 22.11
N GLU A 335 -100.10 13.90 21.06
CA GLU A 335 -99.41 15.21 20.95
C GLU A 335 -97.99 15.38 21.54
N ILE A 336 -96.96 15.60 20.71
CA ILE A 336 -96.58 16.85 19.99
C ILE A 336 -95.88 17.88 20.89
N GLY A 337 -94.66 18.24 20.48
CA GLY A 337 -94.04 19.54 20.76
C GLY A 337 -92.52 19.43 20.98
N THR A 338 -91.65 19.59 19.96
CA THR A 338 -90.93 20.85 19.62
C THR A 338 -90.29 21.55 20.81
N ASN A 339 -89.05 22.05 20.80
CA ASN A 339 -88.07 22.38 19.77
C ASN A 339 -86.74 22.64 20.54
N ARG A 340 -85.58 22.43 19.92
CA ARG A 340 -84.55 23.47 19.59
C ARG A 340 -84.33 24.54 20.68
N ILE A 341 -83.11 24.90 21.06
CA ILE A 341 -81.93 25.27 20.26
C ILE A 341 -80.67 24.92 21.06
#